data_AF-A0AAW5TDR4-F1
#
_entry.id   AF-A0AAW5TDR4-F1
#
_cell.length_a   1.000
_cell.length_b   1.000
_cell.length_c   1.000
_cell.angle_alpha   90.00
_cell.angle_beta   90.00
_cell.angle_gamma   90.00
#
_symmetry.space_group_name_H-M   'P 1'
#
loop_
_entity.id
_entity.type
_entity.pdbx_description
1 polymer ?
#
loop_
_entity_poly.entity_id
_entity_poly.type
_entity_poly.pdbx_seq_one_letter_code
_entity_poly.pdbx_strand_id
1 'polypeptide(L)'
;MNKMKSQTRNRLLLLLLLASLSGLLYLMPMEYPLTGFIMKLRSQKLLAYLLVAIAGGLATISFQTITENRFLTPSILGMESLYVFMQTIYLFFASKFICNTGHPLLEFILVLLIQCG
;
A
#
# COMPACT_ATOMS: atom_id res chain seq x y z
N MET A 1 33.51 16.13 0.60
CA MET A 1 32.27 15.78 -0.11
C MET A 1 32.00 14.27 -0.24
N ASN A 2 33.01 13.38 -0.25
CA ASN A 2 32.79 11.91 -0.36
C ASN A 2 32.21 11.22 0.89
N LYS A 3 32.40 11.76 2.11
CA LYS A 3 31.87 11.13 3.34
C LYS A 3 30.33 11.11 3.40
N MET A 4 29.66 12.17 2.93
CA MET A 4 28.20 12.27 2.99
C MET A 4 27.51 11.29 2.03
N LYS A 5 28.02 11.13 0.80
CA LYS A 5 27.46 10.19 -0.18
C LYS A 5 27.61 8.73 0.29
N SER A 6 28.70 8.41 0.99
CA SER A 6 28.92 7.08 1.57
C SER A 6 27.99 6.79 2.74
N GLN A 7 27.65 7.78 3.58
CA GLN A 7 26.73 7.56 4.70
C GLN A 7 25.29 7.32 4.22
N THR A 8 24.79 8.08 3.25
CA THR A 8 23.46 7.85 2.67
C THR A 8 23.38 6.49 1.97
N ARG A 9 24.43 6.12 1.20
CA ARG A 9 24.51 4.80 0.58
C ARG A 9 24.51 3.67 1.61
N ASN A 10 25.27 3.80 2.69
CA ASN A 10 25.31 2.78 3.74
C ASN A 10 23.96 2.67 4.48
N ARG A 11 23.26 3.79 4.70
CA ARG A 11 21.90 3.78 5.26
C ARG A 11 20.89 3.09 4.33
N LEU A 12 20.96 3.37 3.03
CA LEU A 12 20.12 2.69 2.03
C LEU A 12 20.39 1.19 1.97
N LEU A 13 21.66 0.78 1.97
CA LEU A 13 22.05 -0.63 2.01
C LEU A 13 21.56 -1.32 3.28
N LEU A 14 21.66 -0.65 4.44
CA LEU A 14 21.16 -1.16 5.72
C LEU A 14 19.63 -1.34 5.69
N LEU A 15 18.88 -0.35 5.18
CA LEU A 15 17.42 -0.45 5.06
C LEU A 15 17.00 -1.57 4.11
N LEU A 16 17.71 -1.74 3.00
CA LEU A 16 17.43 -2.77 2.00
C LEU A 16 17.72 -4.17 2.57
N LEU A 17 18.82 -4.32 3.33
CA LEU A 17 19.14 -5.54 4.05
C LEU A 17 18.08 -5.87 5.11
N LEU A 18 17.66 -4.89 5.89
CA LEU A 18 16.64 -5.06 6.93
C LEU A 18 15.28 -5.46 6.33
N ALA A 19 14.88 -4.85 5.22
CA ALA A 19 13.66 -5.20 4.48
C ALA A 19 13.72 -6.62 3.93
N SER A 20 14.87 -7.02 3.36
CA SER A 20 15.09 -8.38 2.86
C SER A 20 15.04 -9.41 3.99
N LEU A 21 15.63 -9.11 5.14
CA LEU A 21 15.61 -9.99 6.32
C LEU A 21 14.18 -10.17 6.85
N SER A 22 13.41 -9.09 6.94
CA SER A 22 12.00 -9.13 7.34
C SER A 22 11.15 -9.98 6.39
N GLY A 23 11.35 -9.84 5.08
CA GLY A 23 10.68 -10.65 4.06
C GLY A 23 11.00 -12.14 4.18
N LEU A 24 12.27 -12.49 4.44
CA LEU A 24 12.72 -13.86 4.69
C LEU A 24 12.09 -14.46 5.95
N LEU A 25 12.07 -13.71 7.05
CA LEU A 25 11.43 -14.13 8.31
C LEU A 25 9.92 -14.36 8.13
N TYR A 26 9.25 -13.50 7.36
CA TYR A 26 7.81 -13.67 7.05
C TYR A 26 7.52 -14.97 6.27
N LEU A 27 8.47 -15.40 5.44
CA LEU A 27 8.37 -16.62 4.64
C LEU A 27 8.80 -17.89 5.38
N MET A 28 9.32 -17.81 6.62
CA MET A 28 9.73 -19.01 7.34
C MET A 28 8.54 -19.97 7.50
N PRO A 29 8.71 -21.25 7.11
CA PRO A 29 7.67 -22.25 7.24
C PRO A 29 7.46 -22.55 8.72
N MET A 30 6.24 -22.34 9.19
CA MET A 30 5.78 -22.90 10.46
C MET A 30 5.26 -24.32 10.20
N GLU A 31 5.60 -25.26 11.07
CA GLU A 31 5.18 -26.67 11.03
C GLU A 31 3.66 -26.77 11.22
N TYR A 32 2.91 -26.54 10.14
CA TYR A 32 1.46 -26.65 10.09
C TYR A 32 1.06 -27.53 8.90
N PRO A 33 0.00 -28.36 9.01
CA PRO A 33 -0.40 -29.32 7.99
C PRO A 33 -0.81 -28.68 6.63
N LEU A 34 -0.96 -27.36 6.57
CA LEU A 34 -1.32 -26.59 5.38
C LEU A 34 -0.22 -25.61 4.92
N THR A 35 1.05 -25.93 5.14
CA THR A 35 2.19 -25.03 4.89
C THR A 35 2.22 -24.47 3.46
N GLY A 36 1.89 -25.30 2.46
CA GLY A 36 1.89 -24.90 1.04
C GLY A 36 0.84 -23.84 0.69
N PHE A 37 -0.37 -23.93 1.26
CA PHE A 37 -1.43 -22.93 1.04
C PHE A 37 -1.09 -21.61 1.74
N ILE A 38 -0.56 -21.69 2.96
CA ILE A 38 -0.16 -20.53 3.75
C ILE A 38 1.00 -19.79 3.09
N MET A 39 2.01 -20.51 2.57
CA MET A 39 3.12 -19.89 1.82
C MET A 39 2.63 -19.17 0.57
N LYS A 40 1.72 -19.77 -0.21
CA LYS A 40 1.16 -19.13 -1.42
C LYS A 40 0.42 -17.82 -1.10
N LEU A 41 -0.36 -17.80 -0.01
CA LEU A 41 -1.05 -16.59 0.43
C LEU A 41 -0.07 -15.50 0.89
N ARG A 42 0.97 -15.88 1.63
CA ARG A 42 2.00 -14.95 2.13
C ARG A 42 2.81 -14.33 0.99
N SER A 43 3.21 -15.13 -0.01
CA SER A 43 3.93 -14.61 -1.19
C SER A 43 3.06 -13.68 -2.02
N GLN A 44 1.77 -13.99 -2.18
CA GLN A 44 0.83 -13.11 -2.91
C GLN A 44 0.63 -11.77 -2.20
N LYS A 45 0.56 -11.76 -0.86
CA LYS A 45 0.50 -10.52 -0.07
C LYS A 45 1.76 -9.68 -0.19
N LEU A 46 2.95 -10.31 -0.14
CA LEU A 46 4.22 -9.60 -0.33
C LEU A 46 4.31 -8.93 -1.71
N LEU A 47 3.87 -9.61 -2.77
CA LEU A 47 3.80 -9.03 -4.11
C LEU A 47 2.86 -7.81 -4.15
N ALA A 48 1.68 -7.91 -3.51
CA ALA A 48 0.75 -6.79 -3.43
C ALA A 48 1.36 -5.59 -2.69
N TYR A 49 2.04 -5.81 -1.55
CA TYR A 49 2.70 -4.73 -0.80
C TYR A 49 3.83 -4.07 -1.60
N LEU A 50 4.60 -4.86 -2.35
CA LEU A 50 5.66 -4.33 -3.20
C LEU A 50 5.10 -3.43 -4.31
N LEU A 51 4.00 -3.86 -4.93
CA LEU A 51 3.31 -3.07 -5.96
C LEU A 51 2.77 -1.75 -5.37
N VAL A 52 2.11 -1.81 -4.21
CA VAL A 52 1.59 -0.63 -3.51
C VAL A 52 2.72 0.33 -3.12
N ALA A 53 3.86 -0.18 -2.64
CA ALA A 53 5.00 0.64 -2.26
C ALA A 53 5.59 1.41 -3.46
N ILE A 54 5.70 0.76 -4.62
CA ILE A 54 6.18 1.40 -5.86
C ILE A 54 5.17 2.48 -6.30
N ALA A 55 3.88 2.13 -6.36
CA ALA A 55 2.84 3.06 -6.78
C ALA A 55 2.74 4.29 -5.86
N GLY A 56 2.77 4.09 -4.54
CA GLY A 56 2.73 5.18 -3.56
C GLY A 56 3.98 6.07 -3.60
N GLY A 57 5.15 5.48 -3.83
CA GLY A 57 6.39 6.22 -4.04
C GLY A 57 6.34 7.11 -5.28
N LEU A 58 5.88 6.56 -6.41
CA LEU A 58 5.69 7.32 -7.65
C LEU A 58 4.65 8.43 -7.50
N ALA A 59 3.51 8.15 -6.87
CA ALA A 59 2.49 9.16 -6.60
C ALA A 59 3.04 10.32 -5.77
N THR A 60 3.87 10.03 -4.75
CA THR A 60 4.49 11.05 -3.91
C THR A 60 5.48 11.91 -4.69
N ILE A 61 6.37 11.31 -5.49
CA ILE A 61 7.35 12.06 -6.28
C ILE A 61 6.65 12.94 -7.33
N SER A 62 5.66 12.40 -8.02
CA SER A 62 4.86 13.15 -8.99
C SER A 62 4.14 14.33 -8.34
N PHE A 63 3.52 14.12 -7.17
CA PHE A 63 2.81 15.18 -6.45
C PHE A 63 3.75 16.26 -5.91
N GLN A 64 4.90 15.86 -5.34
CA GLN A 64 5.94 16.79 -4.91
C GLN A 64 6.52 17.60 -6.08
N THR A 65 6.54 17.03 -7.28
CA THR A 65 6.98 17.71 -8.50
C THR A 65 5.94 18.73 -8.98
N ILE A 66 4.65 18.38 -8.98
CA ILE A 66 3.56 19.27 -9.42
C ILE A 66 3.36 20.44 -8.45
N THR A 67 3.42 20.17 -7.14
CA THR A 67 3.19 21.18 -6.09
C THR A 67 4.44 22.00 -5.75
N GLU A 68 5.59 21.67 -6.35
CA GLU A 68 6.92 22.20 -6.00
C GLU A 68 7.24 22.15 -4.50
N ASN A 69 6.58 21.26 -3.76
CA ASN A 69 6.68 21.20 -2.31
C ASN A 69 6.97 19.78 -1.83
N ARG A 70 8.19 19.60 -1.31
CA ARG A 70 8.68 18.32 -0.80
C ARG A 70 7.96 17.82 0.46
N PHE A 71 7.26 18.68 1.19
CA PHE A 71 6.51 18.29 2.39
C PHE A 71 5.12 17.75 2.07
N LEU A 72 4.59 18.05 0.89
CA LEU A 72 3.26 17.64 0.50
C LEU A 72 3.33 16.22 -0.09
N THR A 73 2.75 15.25 0.64
CA THR A 73 2.45 13.92 0.12
C THR A 73 0.94 13.79 -0.09
N PRO A 74 0.47 12.96 -1.03
CA PRO A 74 -0.97 12.80 -1.27
C PRO A 74 -1.73 12.32 -0.03
N SER A 75 -1.09 11.54 0.85
CA SER A 75 -1.66 11.12 2.14
C SER A 75 -1.87 12.30 3.09
N ILE A 76 -0.91 13.24 3.19
CA ILE A 76 -1.02 14.45 4.01
C ILE A 76 -2.12 15.40 3.50
N LEU A 77 -2.34 15.45 2.19
CA LEU A 77 -3.44 16.21 1.59
C LEU A 77 -4.82 15.64 1.99
N GLY A 78 -4.87 14.40 2.48
CA GLY A 78 -6.10 13.72 2.89
C GLY A 78 -6.72 12.83 1.82
N MET A 79 -5.99 12.47 0.76
CA MET A 79 -6.53 11.58 -0.29
C MET A 79 -6.86 10.19 0.26
N GLU A 80 -6.07 9.70 1.21
CA GLU A 80 -6.32 8.43 1.91
C GLU A 80 -7.53 8.53 2.87
N SER A 81 -7.65 9.64 3.59
CA SER A 81 -8.80 9.86 4.49
C SER A 81 -10.10 10.08 3.72
N LEU A 82 -10.05 10.72 2.55
CA LEU A 82 -11.20 10.92 1.66
C LEU A 82 -11.71 9.56 1.17
N TYR A 83 -10.81 8.67 0.74
CA TYR A 83 -11.17 7.31 0.36
C TYR A 83 -11.90 6.57 1.51
N VAL A 84 -11.36 6.61 2.74
CA VAL A 84 -11.99 5.98 3.91
C VAL A 84 -13.36 6.61 4.19
N PHE A 85 -13.47 7.94 4.13
CA PHE A 85 -14.73 8.65 4.33
C PHE A 85 -15.79 8.23 3.31
N MET A 86 -15.47 8.26 2.02
CA MET A 86 -16.38 7.83 0.95
C MET A 86 -16.74 6.35 1.07
N GLN A 87 -15.79 5.49 1.44
CA GLN A 87 -16.06 4.08 1.70
C GLN A 87 -17.05 3.90 2.86
N THR A 88 -16.90 4.66 3.95
CA THR A 88 -17.84 4.56 5.09
C THR A 88 -19.23 5.06 4.74
N ILE A 89 -19.33 6.15 3.97
CA ILE A 89 -20.61 6.62 3.42
C ILE A 89 -21.22 5.53 2.55
N TYR A 90 -20.45 5.00 1.59
CA TYR A 90 -20.89 3.93 0.70
C TYR A 90 -21.42 2.74 1.50
N LEU A 91 -20.67 2.23 2.49
CA LEU A 91 -21.11 1.12 3.33
C LEU A 91 -22.36 1.47 4.15
N PHE A 92 -22.47 2.69 4.68
CA PHE A 92 -23.65 3.12 5.45
C PHE A 92 -24.93 3.12 4.59
N PHE A 93 -24.85 3.61 3.35
CA PHE A 93 -25.99 3.63 2.42
C PHE A 93 -26.22 2.25 1.76
N ALA A 94 -25.16 1.59 1.30
CA ALA A 94 -25.20 0.26 0.69
C ALA A 94 -25.70 -0.79 1.67
N SER A 95 -25.33 -0.73 2.96
CA SER A 95 -25.85 -1.64 3.98
C SER A 95 -27.37 -1.55 4.16
N LYS A 96 -28.02 -0.45 3.75
CA LYS A 96 -29.48 -0.32 3.75
C LYS A 96 -30.16 -0.78 2.46
N PHE A 97 -29.46 -0.79 1.33
CA PHE A 97 -30.03 -1.07 0.00
C PHE A 97 -29.59 -2.41 -0.60
N ILE A 98 -28.38 -2.88 -0.30
CA ILE A 98 -27.72 -4.04 -0.90
C ILE A 98 -27.61 -5.12 0.17
N CYS A 99 -28.54 -6.07 0.13
CA CYS A 99 -28.44 -7.30 0.89
C CYS A 99 -27.31 -8.16 0.28
N ASN A 100 -26.09 -7.93 0.76
CA ASN A 100 -24.95 -8.87 0.79
C ASN A 100 -24.71 -9.70 -0.50
N THR A 101 -24.59 -9.04 -1.66
CA THR A 101 -24.21 -9.71 -2.94
C THR A 101 -23.27 -8.88 -3.81
N GLY A 102 -22.67 -7.81 -3.27
CA GLY A 102 -21.65 -7.03 -3.97
C GLY A 102 -20.27 -7.72 -3.97
N HIS A 103 -19.65 -7.88 -5.13
CA HIS A 103 -18.24 -8.28 -5.17
C HIS A 103 -17.36 -7.14 -4.63
N PRO A 104 -16.39 -7.38 -3.73
CA PRO A 104 -15.56 -6.33 -3.12
C PRO A 104 -14.80 -5.44 -4.13
N LEU A 105 -14.47 -5.99 -5.29
CA LEU A 105 -13.81 -5.25 -6.38
C LEU A 105 -14.74 -4.21 -7.02
N LEU A 106 -16.04 -4.48 -7.11
CA LEU A 106 -17.01 -3.55 -7.70
C LEU A 106 -17.25 -2.35 -6.77
N GLU A 107 -17.31 -2.60 -5.46
CA GLU A 107 -17.42 -1.53 -4.46
C GLU A 107 -16.21 -0.60 -4.52
N PHE A 108 -15.00 -1.20 -4.60
CA PHE A 108 -13.75 -0.45 -4.75
C PHE A 108 -13.74 0.43 -6.01
N ILE A 109 -14.11 -0.13 -7.16
CA ILE A 109 -14.15 0.62 -8.43
C ILE A 109 -15.19 1.74 -8.37
N LEU A 110 -16.37 1.49 -7.79
CA LEU A 110 -17.40 2.51 -7.63
C LEU A 110 -16.91 3.69 -6.80
N VAL A 111 -16.30 3.44 -5.64
CA VAL A 111 -15.77 4.49 -4.77
C VAL A 111 -14.66 5.27 -5.46
N LEU A 112 -13.78 4.60 -6.22
CA LEU A 112 -12.76 5.29 -7.02
C LEU A 112 -13.34 6.18 -8.11
N LEU A 113 -14.37 5.72 -8.83
CA LEU A 113 -15.02 6.54 -9.85
C LEU A 113 -15.70 7.76 -9.24
N ILE A 114 -16.32 7.62 -8.07
CA ILE A 114 -16.90 8.73 -7.31
C ILE A 114 -15.83 9.71 -6.83
N GLN A 115 -14.64 9.23 -6.46
CA GLN A 115 -13.54 10.09 -6.00
C GLN A 115 -12.83 10.81 -7.17
N CYS A 116 -12.81 10.22 -8.37
CA CYS A 116 -12.16 10.80 -9.55
C CYS A 116 -13.06 11.69 -10.40
N GLY A 117 -14.39 11.57 -10.28
CA GLY A 117 -15.38 12.40 -10.98
C GLY A 117 -15.66 13.71 -10.25
#